data_AF-A0A657ANF7-F1
#
_entry.id   AF-A0A657ANF7-F1
#
_cell.length_a   1.000
_cell.length_b   1.000
_cell.length_c   1.000
_cell.angle_alpha   90.00
_cell.angle_beta   90.00
_cell.angle_gamma   90.00
#
_symmetry.space_group_name_H-M   'P 1'
#
loop_
_entity.id
_entity.type
_entity.pdbx_description
1 polymer ?
#
loop_
_entity_poly.entity_id
_entity_poly.type
_entity_poly.pdbx_seq_one_letter_code
_entity_poly.pdbx_strand_id
1 'polypeptide(L)'
;RNPLADPYLFGISSGASFGAVLVIAAGGASSMLSDAGLYDLGITAGAFIGSAVSVILVISLSGMGAQIERMLLAGVAVSFMFSAATSLVLYMADAQAVASLIFWTMGSFSKAHWGALWMPSLVILICIAIFFANHRRLRVMLAGDESATALGVDVKRLRISMLLLSSLLTATLVANCGGIGFVGLMVPHIVRRLLERRSKHVLTACVLLGGCFMVWVDVLARTLIDNNELPVGVITAAIGSAFFLLVLRRRGW
;
A
#
# COMPACT_ATOMS: atom_id res chain seq x y z
N ARG A 1 -15.15 2.97 6.23
CA ARG A 1 -15.88 3.76 7.26
C ARG A 1 -14.92 4.50 8.19
N ASN A 2 -13.73 3.99 8.47
CA ASN A 2 -12.68 4.79 9.12
C ASN A 2 -11.99 5.69 8.08
N PRO A 3 -11.94 7.02 8.28
CA PRO A 3 -11.17 7.92 7.41
C PRO A 3 -9.67 7.59 7.45
N LEU A 4 -9.15 7.12 8.58
CA LEU A 4 -7.74 6.74 8.78
C LEU A 4 -7.44 5.31 8.32
N ALA A 5 -8.21 4.71 7.41
CA ALA A 5 -7.89 3.39 6.90
C ALA A 5 -6.82 3.50 5.78
N ASP A 6 -5.68 2.84 5.95
CA ASP A 6 -4.58 2.79 4.97
C ASP A 6 -3.94 1.39 4.93
N PRO A 7 -3.40 0.95 3.79
CA PRO A 7 -2.66 -0.31 3.72
C PRO A 7 -1.53 -0.44 4.75
N TYR A 8 -0.85 0.66 5.11
CA TYR A 8 0.15 0.65 6.18
C TYR A 8 -0.44 0.32 7.54
N LEU A 9 -1.67 0.77 7.82
CA LEU A 9 -2.31 0.58 9.12
C LEU A 9 -2.87 -0.83 9.32
N PHE A 10 -3.03 -1.60 8.24
CA PHE A 10 -3.44 -3.01 8.29
C PHE A 10 -2.25 -3.97 8.14
N GLY A 11 -1.00 -3.50 8.25
CA GLY A 11 0.20 -4.32 8.11
C GLY A 11 0.46 -4.85 6.70
N ILE A 12 -0.38 -4.52 5.72
CA ILE A 12 -0.29 -5.01 4.35
C ILE A 12 1.05 -4.59 3.74
N SER A 13 1.42 -3.32 3.92
CA SER A 13 2.70 -2.79 3.41
C SER A 13 3.91 -3.37 4.14
N SER A 14 3.83 -3.54 5.47
CA SER A 14 4.91 -4.16 6.26
C SER A 14 5.11 -5.63 5.89
N GLY A 15 4.02 -6.39 5.70
CA GLY A 15 4.07 -7.77 5.24
C GLY A 15 4.62 -7.88 3.82
N ALA A 16 4.20 -6.98 2.91
CA ALA A 16 4.75 -6.91 1.55
C ALA A 16 6.26 -6.61 1.56
N SER A 17 6.67 -5.65 2.39
CA SER A 17 8.07 -5.26 2.52
C SER A 17 8.90 -6.41 3.07
N PHE A 18 8.44 -7.08 4.13
CA PHE A 18 9.13 -8.25 4.69
C PHE A 18 9.26 -9.38 3.66
N GLY A 19 8.18 -9.71 2.94
CA GLY A 19 8.20 -10.75 1.92
C GLY A 19 9.16 -10.44 0.76
N ALA A 20 9.22 -9.19 0.32
CA ALA A 20 10.21 -8.75 -0.68
C ALA A 20 11.64 -8.80 -0.13
N VAL A 21 11.87 -8.32 1.09
CA VAL A 21 13.18 -8.32 1.76
C VAL A 21 13.72 -9.75 1.91
N LEU A 22 12.86 -10.72 2.24
CA LEU A 22 13.25 -12.12 2.29
C LEU A 22 13.73 -12.64 0.93
N VAL A 23 13.03 -12.30 -0.15
CA VAL A 23 13.43 -12.71 -1.52
C VAL A 23 14.73 -12.02 -1.92
N ILE A 24 14.90 -10.74 -1.60
CA ILE A 24 16.13 -10.00 -1.90
C ILE A 24 17.31 -10.61 -1.14
N ALA A 25 17.14 -10.91 0.15
CA ALA A 25 18.17 -11.53 0.98
C ALA A 25 18.52 -12.95 0.51
N ALA A 26 17.53 -13.76 0.12
CA ALA A 26 17.74 -15.13 -0.38
C ALA A 26 18.29 -15.18 -1.81
N GLY A 27 17.89 -14.24 -2.68
CA GLY A 27 18.37 -14.14 -4.05
C GLY A 27 19.81 -13.62 -4.15
N GLY A 28 20.25 -12.80 -3.19
CA GLY A 28 21.69 -12.50 -3.02
C GLY A 28 22.54 -13.74 -2.72
N ALA A 29 21.93 -14.81 -2.20
CA ALA A 29 22.61 -16.07 -1.87
C ALA A 29 22.49 -17.16 -2.95
N SER A 30 21.65 -16.99 -3.98
CA SER A 30 21.37 -18.03 -4.98
C SER A 30 21.58 -17.55 -6.42
N SER A 31 22.63 -18.07 -7.06
CA SER A 31 22.98 -17.84 -8.48
C SER A 31 21.92 -18.33 -9.49
N MET A 32 20.89 -19.05 -9.02
CA MET A 32 19.80 -19.61 -9.84
C MET A 32 18.70 -18.60 -10.24
N LEU A 33 18.65 -17.42 -9.61
CA LEU A 33 17.70 -16.34 -9.97
C LEU A 33 18.33 -15.30 -10.91
N SER A 34 19.44 -15.64 -11.57
CA SER A 34 20.21 -14.72 -12.42
C SER A 34 19.52 -14.32 -13.73
N ASP A 35 18.43 -14.97 -14.10
CA ASP A 35 17.53 -14.44 -15.14
C ASP A 35 16.74 -13.26 -14.57
N ALA A 36 17.07 -12.05 -15.03
CA ALA A 36 16.52 -10.79 -14.54
C ALA A 36 14.98 -10.78 -14.43
N GLY A 37 14.28 -11.51 -15.31
CA GLY A 37 12.82 -11.64 -15.26
C GLY A 37 12.27 -12.50 -14.11
N LEU A 38 12.95 -13.58 -13.73
CA LEU A 38 12.48 -14.45 -12.63
C LEU A 38 12.72 -13.81 -11.26
N TYR A 39 13.78 -13.02 -11.11
CA TYR A 39 14.09 -12.34 -9.86
C TYR A 39 13.03 -11.29 -9.48
N ASP A 40 12.66 -10.43 -10.43
CA ASP A 40 11.63 -9.39 -10.21
C ASP A 40 10.23 -10.00 -9.95
N LEU A 41 9.92 -11.10 -10.63
CA LEU A 41 8.73 -11.90 -10.34
C LEU A 41 8.77 -12.50 -8.93
N GLY A 42 9.94 -12.97 -8.49
CA GLY A 42 10.18 -13.47 -7.14
C GLY A 42 9.89 -12.41 -6.08
N ILE A 43 10.40 -11.18 -6.26
CA ILE A 43 10.14 -10.06 -5.34
C ILE A 43 8.64 -9.76 -5.27
N THR A 44 7.97 -9.74 -6.43
CA THR A 44 6.53 -9.49 -6.50
C THR A 44 5.71 -10.59 -5.82
N ALA A 45 6.07 -11.86 -6.04
CA ALA A 45 5.44 -12.99 -5.38
C ALA A 45 5.66 -12.95 -3.87
N GLY A 46 6.90 -12.68 -3.42
CA GLY A 46 7.24 -12.53 -2.01
C GLY A 46 6.45 -11.41 -1.34
N ALA A 47 6.39 -10.23 -1.96
CA ALA A 47 5.59 -9.11 -1.49
C ALA A 47 4.10 -9.46 -1.41
N PHE A 48 3.57 -10.15 -2.43
CA PHE A 48 2.17 -10.57 -2.44
C PHE A 48 1.87 -11.56 -1.32
N ILE A 49 2.66 -12.62 -1.19
CA ILE A 49 2.51 -13.64 -0.14
C ILE A 49 2.61 -12.98 1.24
N GLY A 50 3.61 -12.14 1.48
CA GLY A 50 3.78 -11.44 2.74
C GLY A 50 2.59 -10.54 3.08
N SER A 51 2.07 -9.80 2.09
CA SER A 51 0.86 -8.97 2.26
C SER A 51 -0.39 -9.81 2.56
N ALA A 52 -0.56 -10.95 1.87
CA ALA A 52 -1.69 -11.85 2.04
C ALA A 52 -1.65 -12.51 3.44
N VAL A 53 -0.47 -12.96 3.88
CA VAL A 53 -0.27 -13.47 5.24
C VAL A 53 -0.62 -12.40 6.27
N SER A 54 -0.22 -11.14 6.05
CA SER A 54 -0.62 -10.03 6.92
C SER A 54 -2.15 -9.88 7.00
N VAL A 55 -2.84 -9.88 5.86
CA VAL A 55 -4.30 -9.77 5.83
C VAL A 55 -4.96 -10.94 6.57
N ILE A 56 -4.47 -12.17 6.35
CA ILE A 56 -4.99 -13.37 7.03
C ILE A 56 -4.80 -13.26 8.54
N LEU A 57 -3.62 -12.85 9.01
CA LEU A 57 -3.34 -12.63 10.43
C LEU A 57 -4.26 -11.57 11.02
N VAL A 58 -4.40 -10.42 10.37
CA VAL A 58 -5.28 -9.35 10.86
C VAL A 58 -6.73 -9.82 10.97
N ILE A 59 -7.22 -10.58 9.99
CA ILE A 59 -8.58 -11.13 10.00
C ILE A 59 -8.74 -12.19 11.10
N SER A 60 -7.78 -13.10 11.28
CA SER A 60 -7.84 -14.15 12.30
C SER A 60 -7.77 -13.58 13.72
N LEU A 61 -6.91 -12.60 13.96
CA LEU A 61 -6.75 -11.91 15.24
C LEU A 61 -7.93 -11.00 15.59
N SER A 62 -8.53 -10.35 14.59
CA SER A 62 -9.67 -9.45 14.82
C SER A 62 -11.00 -10.19 14.99
N GLY A 63 -11.16 -11.35 14.34
CA GLY A 63 -12.37 -12.17 14.35
C GLY A 63 -13.38 -11.78 13.25
N MET A 64 -14.16 -12.77 12.79
CA MET A 64 -15.12 -12.64 11.67
C MET A 64 -16.39 -11.82 12.03
N GLY A 65 -16.19 -10.53 12.26
CA GLY A 65 -17.22 -9.57 12.71
C GLY A 65 -16.66 -8.42 13.54
N ALA A 66 -15.33 -8.31 13.63
CA ALA A 66 -14.65 -7.31 14.45
C ALA A 66 -15.12 -5.89 14.15
N GLN A 67 -15.31 -5.12 15.23
CA GLN A 67 -15.33 -3.66 15.17
C GLN A 67 -14.03 -3.17 14.54
N ILE A 68 -14.12 -2.05 13.83
CA ILE A 68 -13.00 -1.49 13.08
C ILE A 68 -11.79 -1.24 14.00
N GLU A 69 -12.00 -0.89 15.27
CA GLU A 69 -10.91 -0.68 16.23
C GLU A 69 -10.05 -1.94 16.44
N ARG A 70 -10.67 -3.12 16.56
CA ARG A 70 -9.92 -4.39 16.73
C ARG A 70 -9.09 -4.73 15.50
N MET A 71 -9.63 -4.52 14.30
CA MET A 71 -8.87 -4.70 13.06
C MET A 71 -7.68 -3.74 12.96
N LEU A 72 -7.83 -2.49 13.42
CA LEU A 72 -6.72 -1.54 13.46
C LEU A 72 -5.65 -1.96 14.47
N LEU A 73 -6.04 -2.35 15.68
CA LEU A 73 -5.10 -2.80 16.70
C LEU A 73 -4.33 -4.04 16.25
N ALA A 74 -5.04 -5.03 15.66
CA ALA A 74 -4.41 -6.19 15.04
C ALA A 74 -3.47 -5.79 13.89
N GLY A 75 -3.88 -4.86 13.04
CA GLY A 75 -3.06 -4.31 11.95
C GLY A 75 -1.76 -3.69 12.46
N VAL A 76 -1.81 -2.87 13.51
CA VAL A 76 -0.62 -2.27 14.14
C VAL A 76 0.29 -3.35 14.73
N ALA A 77 -0.27 -4.32 15.46
CA ALA A 77 0.52 -5.41 16.04
C ALA A 77 1.23 -6.25 14.95
N VAL A 78 0.51 -6.62 13.89
CA VAL A 78 1.06 -7.37 12.74
C VAL A 78 2.11 -6.53 12.00
N SER A 79 1.91 -5.21 11.88
CA SER A 79 2.90 -4.31 11.29
C SER A 79 4.21 -4.34 12.07
N PHE A 80 4.17 -4.23 13.41
CA PHE A 80 5.36 -4.31 14.25
C PHE A 80 6.03 -5.67 14.20
N MET A 81 5.25 -6.76 14.13
CA MET A 81 5.78 -8.11 13.96
C MET A 81 6.61 -8.24 12.67
N PHE A 82 6.08 -7.78 11.53
CA PHE A 82 6.81 -7.80 10.27
C PHE A 82 7.98 -6.82 10.24
N SER A 83 7.86 -5.65 10.87
CA SER A 83 8.98 -4.72 11.03
C SER A 83 10.12 -5.34 11.83
N ALA A 84 9.83 -6.01 12.94
CA ALA A 84 10.82 -6.71 13.74
C ALA A 84 11.50 -7.85 12.94
N ALA A 85 10.71 -8.63 12.20
CA ALA A 85 11.25 -9.68 11.34
C ALA A 85 12.13 -9.11 10.21
N THR A 86 11.72 -7.98 9.61
CA THR A 86 12.52 -7.27 8.60
C THR A 86 13.84 -6.80 9.19
N SER A 87 13.83 -6.19 10.38
CA SER A 87 15.04 -5.75 11.08
C SER A 87 15.98 -6.92 11.41
N LEU A 88 15.46 -8.09 11.76
CA LEU A 88 16.26 -9.29 11.98
C LEU A 88 16.99 -9.72 10.70
N VAL A 89 16.30 -9.69 9.55
CA VAL A 89 16.91 -10.00 8.24
C VAL A 89 18.00 -8.99 7.91
N LEU A 90 17.76 -7.69 8.12
CA LEU A 90 18.78 -6.66 7.93
C LEU A 90 19.99 -6.88 8.84
N TYR A 91 19.78 -7.27 10.10
CA TYR A 91 20.87 -7.54 11.04
C TYR A 91 21.75 -8.73 10.63
N MET A 92 21.17 -9.71 9.93
CA MET A 92 21.88 -10.88 9.42
C MET A 92 22.49 -10.69 8.02
N ALA A 93 22.20 -9.57 7.35
CA ALA A 93 22.61 -9.31 5.98
C ALA A 93 23.97 -8.58 5.91
N ASP A 94 24.71 -8.80 4.82
CA ASP A 94 25.97 -8.09 4.57
C ASP A 94 25.74 -6.59 4.31
N ALA A 95 26.77 -5.77 4.57
CA ALA A 95 26.67 -4.31 4.49
C ALA A 95 26.13 -3.78 3.14
N GLN A 96 26.50 -4.42 2.03
CA GLN A 96 26.02 -4.06 0.68
C GLN A 96 24.55 -4.42 0.47
N ALA A 97 24.10 -5.56 1.01
CA ALA A 97 22.71 -5.96 0.98
C ALA A 97 21.85 -5.04 1.87
N VAL A 98 22.35 -4.66 3.04
CA VAL A 98 21.67 -3.70 3.95
C VAL A 98 21.43 -2.37 3.25
N ALA A 99 22.44 -1.79 2.59
CA ALA A 99 22.27 -0.54 1.85
C ALA A 99 21.18 -0.66 0.78
N SER A 100 21.22 -1.75 0.00
CA SER A 100 20.25 -2.03 -1.06
C SER A 100 18.82 -2.19 -0.51
N LEU A 101 18.66 -2.88 0.62
CA LEU A 101 17.38 -3.07 1.30
C LEU A 101 16.84 -1.76 1.86
N ILE A 102 17.69 -0.94 2.48
CA ILE A 102 17.29 0.39 2.99
C ILE A 102 16.76 1.25 1.85
N PHE A 103 17.49 1.36 0.73
CA PHE A 103 17.03 2.11 -0.44
C PHE A 103 15.72 1.55 -1.00
N TRP A 104 15.56 0.22 -1.05
CA TRP A 104 14.32 -0.40 -1.53
C TRP A 104 13.11 -0.07 -0.63
N THR A 105 13.30 -0.07 0.70
CA THR A 105 12.21 0.26 1.64
C THR A 105 11.75 1.72 1.57
N MET A 106 12.61 2.63 1.10
CA MET A 106 12.27 4.04 0.93
C MET A 106 11.50 4.36 -0.36
N GLY A 107 11.42 3.41 -1.28
CA GLY A 107 10.69 3.51 -2.54
C GLY A 107 11.32 4.45 -3.58
N SER A 108 11.31 4.02 -4.84
CA SER A 108 11.86 4.77 -5.97
C SER A 108 11.27 4.32 -7.30
N PHE A 109 11.19 5.25 -8.26
CA PHE A 109 10.87 4.97 -9.67
C PHE A 109 12.12 4.90 -10.57
N SER A 110 13.33 4.89 -9.99
CA SER A 110 14.59 4.89 -10.74
C SER A 110 14.77 3.67 -11.65
N LYS A 111 14.18 2.54 -11.28
CA LYS A 111 14.23 1.27 -12.05
C LYS A 111 13.16 1.16 -13.13
N ALA A 112 12.37 2.21 -13.39
CA ALA A 112 11.28 2.13 -14.34
C ALA A 112 11.77 1.93 -15.79
N HIS A 113 11.30 0.88 -16.45
CA HIS A 113 11.49 0.66 -17.89
C HIS A 113 10.24 0.03 -18.51
N TRP A 114 10.06 0.19 -19.82
CA TRP A 114 8.87 -0.26 -20.55
C TRP A 114 8.58 -1.76 -20.40
N GLY A 115 9.63 -2.58 -20.38
CA GLY A 115 9.52 -4.03 -20.23
C GLY A 115 8.98 -4.50 -18.87
N ALA A 116 9.16 -3.72 -17.80
CA ALA A 116 8.63 -4.05 -16.49
C ALA A 116 7.19 -3.52 -16.29
N LEU A 117 6.70 -2.65 -17.16
CA LEU A 117 5.44 -1.91 -16.92
C LEU A 117 4.18 -2.71 -17.23
N TRP A 118 4.23 -3.65 -18.19
CA TRP A 118 3.02 -4.31 -18.71
C TRP A 118 2.30 -5.14 -17.64
N MET A 119 3.04 -5.90 -16.84
CA MET A 119 2.46 -6.80 -15.84
C MET A 119 1.82 -6.03 -14.66
N PRO A 120 2.51 -5.05 -14.03
CA PRO A 120 1.90 -4.19 -13.02
C PRO A 120 0.70 -3.43 -13.56
N SER A 121 0.78 -2.89 -14.78
CA SER A 121 -0.32 -2.12 -15.39
C SER A 121 -1.57 -2.97 -15.58
N LEU A 122 -1.43 -4.21 -16.04
CA LEU A 122 -2.54 -5.13 -16.21
C LEU A 122 -3.21 -5.46 -14.87
N VAL A 123 -2.41 -5.81 -13.86
CA VAL A 123 -2.94 -6.14 -12.51
C VAL A 123 -3.64 -4.93 -11.89
N ILE A 124 -3.03 -3.75 -11.97
CA ILE A 124 -3.61 -2.50 -11.44
C ILE A 124 -4.91 -2.16 -12.17
N LEU A 125 -4.96 -2.27 -13.50
CA LEU A 125 -6.16 -1.97 -14.28
C LEU A 125 -7.32 -2.92 -13.93
N ILE A 126 -7.04 -4.22 -13.76
CA ILE A 126 -8.02 -5.21 -13.29
C ILE A 126 -8.52 -4.84 -11.89
N CYS A 127 -7.62 -4.51 -10.96
CA CYS A 127 -8.00 -4.12 -9.61
C CYS A 127 -8.88 -2.88 -9.60
N ILE A 128 -8.50 -1.85 -10.36
CA ILE A 128 -9.29 -0.63 -10.54
C ILE A 128 -10.66 -0.97 -11.10
N ALA A 129 -10.76 -1.79 -12.15
CA ALA A 129 -12.02 -2.20 -12.74
C ALA A 129 -12.94 -2.91 -11.72
N ILE A 130 -12.39 -3.81 -10.88
CA ILE A 130 -13.15 -4.49 -9.84
C ILE A 130 -13.62 -3.52 -8.74
N PHE A 131 -12.80 -2.54 -8.35
CA PHE A 131 -13.22 -1.47 -7.43
C PHE A 131 -14.36 -0.64 -8.03
N PHE A 132 -14.27 -0.26 -9.30
CA PHE A 132 -15.32 0.45 -10.01
C PHE A 132 -16.60 -0.39 -10.13
N ALA A 133 -16.51 -1.68 -10.42
CA ALA A 133 -17.67 -2.57 -10.47
C ALA A 133 -18.41 -2.62 -9.12
N ASN A 134 -17.67 -2.54 -8.00
CA ASN A 134 -18.22 -2.57 -6.65
C ASN A 134 -18.52 -1.20 -6.04
N HIS A 135 -18.36 -0.09 -6.78
CA HIS A 135 -18.49 1.28 -6.23
C HIS A 135 -19.82 1.54 -5.51
N ARG A 136 -20.95 0.99 -6.01
CA ARG A 136 -22.26 1.17 -5.36
C ARG A 136 -22.31 0.48 -4.00
N ARG A 137 -21.84 -0.77 -3.94
CA ARG A 137 -21.81 -1.55 -2.69
C ARG A 137 -20.87 -0.91 -1.68
N LEU A 138 -19.72 -0.40 -2.12
CA LEU A 138 -18.78 0.35 -1.29
C LEU A 138 -19.39 1.63 -0.72
N ARG A 139 -20.20 2.37 -1.51
CA ARG A 139 -20.94 3.55 -1.02
C ARG A 139 -22.00 3.19 0.00
N VAL A 140 -22.73 2.09 -0.22
CA VAL A 140 -23.73 1.59 0.73
C VAL A 140 -23.09 1.24 2.08
N MET A 141 -21.87 0.68 2.09
CA MET A 141 -21.13 0.46 3.33
C MET A 141 -20.82 1.74 4.12
N LEU A 142 -20.90 2.93 3.52
CA LEU A 142 -20.73 4.19 4.26
C LEU A 142 -21.93 4.50 5.17
N ALA A 143 -23.12 3.98 4.85
CA ALA A 143 -24.33 4.18 5.65
C ALA A 143 -24.30 3.41 6.98
N GLY A 144 -23.53 2.32 7.06
CA GLY A 144 -23.48 1.44 8.23
C GLY A 144 -23.57 -0.03 7.82
N ASP A 145 -23.04 -0.92 8.66
CA ASP A 145 -23.03 -2.36 8.39
C ASP A 145 -24.45 -2.93 8.41
N GLU A 146 -25.29 -2.48 9.35
CA GLU A 146 -26.71 -2.86 9.44
C GLU A 146 -27.50 -2.38 8.22
N SER A 147 -27.38 -1.09 7.86
CA SER A 147 -28.05 -0.53 6.68
C SER A 147 -27.60 -1.20 5.38
N ALA A 148 -26.31 -1.52 5.25
CA ALA A 148 -25.79 -2.22 4.09
C ALA A 148 -26.32 -3.64 3.98
N THR A 149 -26.42 -4.35 5.11
CA THR A 149 -26.99 -5.70 5.18
C THR A 149 -28.47 -5.68 4.82
N ALA A 150 -29.23 -4.70 5.33
CA ALA A 150 -30.65 -4.50 5.00
C ALA A 150 -30.87 -4.20 3.50
N LEU A 151 -29.90 -3.56 2.84
CA LEU A 151 -29.90 -3.29 1.39
C LEU A 151 -29.36 -4.48 0.56
N GLY A 152 -29.18 -5.65 1.16
CA GLY A 152 -28.79 -6.89 0.47
C GLY A 152 -27.29 -7.03 0.19
N VAL A 153 -26.44 -6.20 0.80
CA VAL A 153 -24.98 -6.33 0.67
C VAL A 153 -24.47 -7.33 1.71
N ASP A 154 -23.80 -8.39 1.24
CA ASP A 154 -22.99 -9.23 2.13
C ASP A 154 -21.73 -8.45 2.57
N VAL A 155 -21.85 -7.75 3.69
CA VAL A 155 -20.80 -6.87 4.23
C VAL A 155 -19.51 -7.64 4.51
N LYS A 156 -19.63 -8.90 4.98
CA LYS A 156 -18.47 -9.71 5.35
C LYS A 156 -17.69 -10.11 4.11
N ARG A 157 -18.35 -10.70 3.11
CA ARG A 157 -17.70 -11.10 1.85
C ARG A 157 -17.12 -9.90 1.13
N LEU A 158 -17.89 -8.81 1.01
CA LEU A 158 -17.40 -7.60 0.35
C LEU A 158 -16.16 -7.03 1.05
N ARG A 159 -16.14 -6.98 2.38
CA ARG A 159 -14.98 -6.49 3.14
C ARG A 159 -13.73 -7.34 2.87
N ILE A 160 -13.85 -8.66 2.97
CA ILE A 160 -12.72 -9.57 2.72
C ILE A 160 -12.22 -9.45 1.29
N SER A 161 -13.12 -9.47 0.30
CA SER A 161 -12.74 -9.34 -1.11
C SER A 161 -12.04 -8.02 -1.40
N MET A 162 -12.51 -6.90 -0.82
CA MET A 162 -11.89 -5.58 -1.04
C MET A 162 -10.54 -5.45 -0.31
N LEU A 163 -10.37 -6.10 0.85
CA LEU A 163 -9.08 -6.16 1.55
C LEU A 163 -8.06 -7.00 0.75
N LEU A 164 -8.45 -8.15 0.23
CA LEU A 164 -7.58 -8.98 -0.62
C LEU A 164 -7.20 -8.26 -1.90
N LEU A 165 -8.15 -7.56 -2.53
CA LEU A 165 -7.89 -6.76 -3.72
C LEU A 165 -6.93 -5.59 -3.42
N SER A 166 -7.11 -4.92 -2.28
CA SER A 166 -6.19 -3.90 -1.80
C SER A 166 -4.80 -4.46 -1.51
N SER A 167 -4.72 -5.69 -0.99
CA SER A 167 -3.46 -6.39 -0.74
C SER A 167 -2.73 -6.68 -2.03
N LEU A 168 -3.42 -7.20 -3.05
CA LEU A 168 -2.87 -7.44 -4.38
C LEU A 168 -2.34 -6.14 -4.99
N LEU A 169 -3.16 -5.09 -5.01
CA LEU A 169 -2.76 -3.78 -5.53
C LEU A 169 -1.54 -3.21 -4.79
N THR A 170 -1.53 -3.30 -3.46
CA THR A 170 -0.41 -2.81 -2.63
C THR A 170 0.85 -3.63 -2.89
N ALA A 171 0.77 -4.95 -2.93
CA ALA A 171 1.91 -5.82 -3.19
C ALA A 171 2.51 -5.59 -4.58
N THR A 172 1.67 -5.45 -5.61
CA THR A 172 2.14 -5.12 -6.96
C THR A 172 2.87 -3.78 -6.98
N LEU A 173 2.32 -2.74 -6.34
CA LEU A 173 3.00 -1.44 -6.27
C LEU A 173 4.29 -1.49 -5.46
N VAL A 174 4.27 -2.11 -4.28
CA VAL A 174 5.42 -2.20 -3.38
C VAL A 174 6.56 -3.01 -4.00
N ALA A 175 6.24 -4.09 -4.73
CA ALA A 175 7.25 -4.89 -5.40
C ALA A 175 8.03 -4.12 -6.48
N ASN A 176 7.34 -3.23 -7.21
CA ASN A 176 7.92 -2.50 -8.33
C ASN A 176 8.56 -1.16 -7.90
N CYS A 177 7.94 -0.49 -6.93
CA CYS A 177 8.31 0.88 -6.56
C CYS A 177 8.85 1.00 -5.13
N GLY A 178 8.90 -0.10 -4.37
CA GLY A 178 9.24 -0.12 -2.95
C GLY A 178 8.16 0.47 -2.05
N GLY A 179 8.50 0.70 -0.78
CA GLY A 179 7.57 1.20 0.23
C GLY A 179 7.24 2.68 0.04
N ILE A 180 6.02 3.00 -0.42
CA ILE A 180 5.52 4.38 -0.54
C ILE A 180 4.33 4.61 0.39
N GLY A 181 4.55 5.42 1.43
CA GLY A 181 3.54 5.73 2.46
C GLY A 181 2.76 7.02 2.21
N PHE A 182 1.73 7.23 3.05
CA PHE A 182 0.88 8.44 3.16
C PHE A 182 -0.01 8.80 1.97
N VAL A 183 0.27 8.35 0.75
CA VAL A 183 -0.54 8.68 -0.44
C VAL A 183 -1.98 8.16 -0.27
N GLY A 184 -2.12 6.91 0.18
CA GLY A 184 -3.42 6.25 0.42
C GLY A 184 -4.27 6.92 1.50
N LEU A 185 -3.64 7.65 2.43
CA LEU A 185 -4.33 8.47 3.42
C LEU A 185 -4.61 9.87 2.90
N MET A 186 -3.58 10.58 2.44
CA MET A 186 -3.64 12.00 2.11
C MET A 186 -4.58 12.26 0.92
N VAL A 187 -4.43 11.53 -0.19
CA VAL A 187 -5.17 11.79 -1.43
C VAL A 187 -6.67 11.62 -1.24
N PRO A 188 -7.21 10.53 -0.64
CA PRO A 188 -8.64 10.41 -0.42
C PRO A 188 -9.22 11.48 0.51
N HIS A 189 -8.46 11.99 1.48
CA HIS A 189 -8.91 13.09 2.33
C HIS A 189 -9.00 14.41 1.56
N ILE A 190 -7.99 14.73 0.74
CA ILE A 190 -8.03 15.90 -0.14
C ILE A 190 -9.23 15.81 -1.07
N VAL A 191 -9.42 14.67 -1.75
CA VAL A 191 -10.53 14.45 -2.67
C VAL A 191 -11.90 14.59 -1.99
N ARG A 192 -12.08 14.04 -0.78
CA ARG A 192 -13.33 14.16 -0.01
C ARG A 192 -13.61 15.58 0.51
N ARG A 193 -12.60 16.45 0.50
CA ARG A 193 -12.76 17.88 0.84
C ARG A 193 -13.11 18.70 -0.40
N LEU A 194 -12.53 18.35 -1.55
CA LEU A 194 -12.80 19.00 -2.83
C LEU A 194 -14.16 18.60 -3.42
N LEU A 195 -14.55 17.33 -3.24
CA LEU A 195 -15.83 16.79 -3.67
C LEU A 195 -16.75 16.60 -2.46
N GLU A 196 -18.06 16.60 -2.71
CA GLU A 196 -19.02 16.20 -1.69
C GLU A 196 -18.75 14.77 -1.20
N ARG A 197 -18.89 14.56 0.12
CA ARG A 197 -18.57 13.29 0.80
C ARG A 197 -19.30 12.06 0.22
N ARG A 198 -20.45 12.27 -0.45
CA ARG A 198 -21.27 11.22 -1.08
C ARG A 198 -21.14 11.14 -2.60
N SER A 199 -20.22 11.92 -3.21
CA SER A 199 -20.03 11.93 -4.66
C SER A 199 -19.70 10.54 -5.21
N LYS A 200 -20.33 10.18 -6.32
CA LYS A 200 -20.01 8.94 -7.06
C LYS A 200 -18.61 8.97 -7.70
N HIS A 201 -17.99 10.15 -7.77
CA HIS A 201 -16.72 10.38 -8.45
C HIS A 201 -15.50 10.33 -7.53
N VAL A 202 -15.68 10.07 -6.22
CA VAL A 202 -14.56 10.02 -5.26
C VAL A 202 -13.48 9.03 -5.70
N LEU A 203 -13.86 7.82 -6.16
CA LEU A 203 -12.89 6.82 -6.61
C LEU A 203 -12.09 7.30 -7.83
N THR A 204 -12.78 7.84 -8.85
CA THR A 204 -12.14 8.40 -10.05
C THR A 204 -11.19 9.53 -9.72
N ALA A 205 -11.63 10.46 -8.86
CA ALA A 205 -10.81 11.58 -8.43
C ALA A 205 -9.59 11.12 -7.62
N CYS A 206 -9.70 10.08 -6.79
CA CYS A 206 -8.54 9.50 -6.09
C CYS A 206 -7.52 8.91 -7.07
N VAL A 207 -7.97 8.17 -8.08
CA VAL A 207 -7.07 7.59 -9.09
C VAL A 207 -6.34 8.69 -9.87
N LEU A 208 -7.07 9.69 -10.35
CA LEU A 208 -6.48 10.78 -11.14
C LEU A 208 -5.58 11.70 -10.32
N LEU A 209 -6.07 12.17 -9.16
CA LEU A 209 -5.32 13.08 -8.30
C LEU A 209 -4.12 12.38 -7.66
N GLY A 210 -4.25 11.10 -7.29
CA GLY A 210 -3.14 10.30 -6.80
C GLY A 210 -2.06 10.07 -7.85
N GLY A 211 -2.45 9.72 -9.09
CA GLY A 211 -1.52 9.56 -10.20
C GLY A 211 -0.78 10.86 -10.52
N CYS A 212 -1.51 11.97 -10.67
CA CYS A 212 -0.92 13.29 -10.91
C CYS A 212 0.01 13.72 -9.77
N PHE A 213 -0.41 13.51 -8.51
CA PHE A 213 0.43 13.79 -7.34
C PHE A 213 1.74 13.01 -7.40
N MET A 214 1.71 11.71 -7.69
CA MET A 214 2.92 10.89 -7.76
C MET A 214 3.86 11.29 -8.89
N VAL A 215 3.34 11.74 -10.03
CA VAL A 215 4.18 12.30 -11.12
C VAL A 215 4.95 13.52 -10.63
N TRP A 216 4.29 14.45 -9.93
CA TRP A 216 4.97 15.62 -9.39
C TRP A 216 5.95 15.30 -8.26
N VAL A 217 5.66 14.29 -7.44
CA VAL A 217 6.62 13.81 -6.44
C VAL A 217 7.85 13.22 -7.11
N ASP A 218 7.71 12.46 -8.21
CA ASP A 218 8.86 11.94 -8.96
C ASP A 218 9.68 13.05 -9.61
N VAL A 219 9.03 14.09 -10.16
CA VAL A 219 9.72 15.28 -10.67
C VAL A 219 10.55 15.94 -9.56
N LEU A 220 9.97 16.13 -8.37
CA LEU A 220 10.70 16.68 -7.22
C LEU A 220 11.85 15.76 -6.78
N ALA A 221 11.63 14.44 -6.76
CA ALA A 221 12.63 13.45 -6.38
C ALA A 221 13.90 13.53 -7.24
N ARG A 222 13.74 13.82 -8.54
CA ARG A 222 14.84 13.90 -9.52
C ARG A 222 15.47 15.28 -9.65
N THR A 223 14.84 16.33 -9.12
CA THR A 223 15.28 17.73 -9.35
C THR A 223 15.73 18.46 -8.08
N LEU A 224 15.41 17.95 -6.88
CA LEU A 224 15.75 18.63 -5.62
C LEU A 224 17.24 18.58 -5.27
N ILE A 225 17.96 17.53 -5.68
CA ILE A 225 19.39 17.36 -5.38
C ILE A 225 20.13 17.04 -6.67
N ASP A 226 21.14 17.85 -6.99
CA ASP A 226 21.98 17.62 -8.16
C ASP A 226 22.71 16.27 -8.06
N ASN A 227 22.68 15.50 -9.14
CA ASN A 227 23.33 14.18 -9.27
C ASN A 227 22.88 13.12 -8.25
N ASN A 228 21.76 13.31 -7.56
CA ASN A 228 21.24 12.30 -6.64
C ASN A 228 19.71 12.24 -6.63
N GLU A 229 19.15 11.05 -6.79
CA GLU A 229 17.70 10.86 -6.76
C GLU A 229 17.23 10.63 -5.32
N LEU A 230 16.36 11.51 -4.83
CA LEU A 230 15.75 11.34 -3.51
C LEU A 230 14.72 10.19 -3.55
N PRO A 231 14.69 9.31 -2.53
CA PRO A 231 13.64 8.31 -2.45
C PRO A 231 12.26 8.96 -2.33
N VAL A 232 11.34 8.50 -3.18
CA VAL A 232 9.99 9.06 -3.31
C VAL A 232 9.22 8.94 -1.99
N GLY A 233 9.43 7.84 -1.26
CA GLY A 233 8.79 7.62 0.04
C GLY A 233 9.20 8.62 1.12
N VAL A 234 10.41 9.20 1.05
CA VAL A 234 10.84 10.27 1.94
C VAL A 234 10.02 11.53 1.69
N ILE A 235 9.83 11.88 0.41
CA ILE A 235 9.08 13.07 0.01
C ILE A 235 7.59 12.89 0.37
N THR A 236 6.98 11.75 0.04
CA THR A 236 5.57 11.52 0.38
C THR A 236 5.34 11.45 1.88
N ALA A 237 6.26 10.89 2.66
CA ALA A 237 6.17 10.87 4.11
C ALA A 237 6.28 12.29 4.71
N ALA A 238 7.21 13.11 4.22
CA ALA A 238 7.36 14.49 4.68
C ALA A 238 6.11 15.34 4.38
N ILE A 239 5.63 15.33 3.14
CA ILE A 239 4.43 16.06 2.71
C ILE A 239 3.19 15.54 3.43
N GLY A 240 3.03 14.21 3.49
CA GLY A 240 1.89 13.56 4.14
C GLY A 240 1.82 13.84 5.64
N SER A 241 2.96 13.79 6.33
CA SER A 241 3.04 14.11 7.75
C SER A 241 2.69 15.57 8.02
N ALA A 242 3.27 16.51 7.24
CA ALA A 242 2.94 17.93 7.35
C ALA A 242 1.44 18.19 7.10
N PHE A 243 0.86 17.54 6.08
CA PHE A 243 -0.57 17.60 5.80
C PHE A 243 -1.39 17.15 7.02
N PHE A 244 -1.13 15.96 7.58
CA PHE A 244 -1.91 15.44 8.70
C PHE A 244 -1.74 16.26 9.98
N LEU A 245 -0.56 16.79 10.27
CA LEU A 245 -0.33 17.68 11.40
C LEU A 245 -1.15 18.98 11.27
N LEU A 246 -1.21 19.57 10.07
CA LEU A 246 -2.02 20.76 9.80
C LEU A 246 -3.51 20.48 9.90
N VAL A 247 -3.94 19.31 9.42
CA VAL A 247 -5.31 18.83 9.55
C VAL A 247 -5.70 18.71 11.03
N LEU A 248 -4.87 18.05 11.85
CA LEU A 248 -5.14 17.83 13.26
C LEU A 248 -5.18 19.15 14.06
N ARG A 249 -4.33 20.12 13.70
CA ARG A 249 -4.29 21.43 14.35
C ARG A 249 -5.57 22.24 14.15
N ARG A 250 -6.25 22.08 13.01
CA ARG A 250 -7.52 22.76 12.74
C ARG A 250 -8.64 21.99 13.44
N ARG A 251 -8.93 22.35 14.70
CA ARG A 251 -10.12 21.88 15.46
C ARG A 251 -11.39 22.08 14.61
N GLY A 252 -11.83 21.03 13.94
CA GLY A 252 -12.93 21.09 12.96
C GLY A 252 -12.79 20.13 11.78
N TRP A 253 -12.02 19.04 11.95
CA TRP A 253 -11.97 17.90 11.04
C TRP A 253 -12.60 16.68 11.72
#